data_AF-A0A1M5QGS3-F1
#
_entry.id   AF-A0A1M5QGS3-F1
#
_cell.length_a   1.000
_cell.length_b   1.000
_cell.length_c   1.000
_cell.angle_alpha   90.00
_cell.angle_beta   90.00
_cell.angle_gamma   90.00
#
_symmetry.space_group_name_H-M   'P 1'
#
loop_
_entity.id
_entity.type
_entity.pdbx_description
1 polymer ?
#
loop_
_entity_poly.entity_id
_entity_poly.type
_entity_poly.pdbx_seq_one_letter_code
_entity_poly.pdbx_strand_id
1 'polypeptide(L)' 'MVTERKREIIEKYEVLLDKALKEDPEGGHDSTYHDFKRECSDNGYVGELQQQMWQSIVKRVDINNRK' A
#
# COMPACT_ATOMS: atom_id res chain seq x y z
N MET A 1 12.38 15.77 -4.18
CA MET A 1 12.92 14.89 -3.13
C MET A 1 11.84 14.16 -2.32
N VAL A 2 10.65 14.72 -2.05
CA VAL A 2 9.54 13.97 -1.38
C VAL A 2 8.83 12.96 -2.29
N THR A 3 8.93 13.13 -3.61
CA THR A 3 8.26 12.32 -4.63
C THR A 3 8.86 10.91 -4.79
N GLU A 4 10.16 10.75 -4.59
CA GLU A 4 10.84 9.44 -4.72
C GLU A 4 10.44 8.49 -3.59
N ARG A 5 10.48 8.96 -2.34
CA ARG A 5 10.09 8.18 -1.16
C ARG A 5 8.63 7.73 -1.20
N LYS A 6 7.72 8.62 -1.63
CA LYS A 6 6.30 8.29 -1.83
C LYS A 6 6.12 7.14 -2.82
N ARG A 7 6.89 7.16 -3.92
CA ARG A 7 6.83 6.14 -4.95
C ARG A 7 7.37 4.80 -4.44
N GLU A 8 8.49 4.81 -3.75
CA GLU A 8 9.08 3.60 -3.14
C GLU A 8 8.11 2.91 -2.18
N ILE A 9 7.42 3.67 -1.33
CA ILE A 9 6.40 3.13 -0.42
C ILE A 9 5.26 2.48 -1.20
N ILE A 10 4.74 3.16 -2.23
CA ILE A 10 3.65 2.61 -3.06
C ILE A 10 4.08 1.31 -3.74
N GLU A 11 5.25 1.27 -4.37
CA GLU A 11 5.75 0.08 -5.08
C GLU A 11 6.05 -1.08 -4.10
N LYS A 12 6.59 -0.78 -2.91
CA LYS A 12 6.81 -1.77 -1.84
C LYS A 12 5.49 -2.39 -1.36
N TYR A 13 4.52 -1.57 -0.99
CA TYR A 13 3.24 -2.06 -0.45
C TYR A 13 2.31 -2.64 -1.52
N GLU A 14 2.49 -2.30 -2.79
CA GLU A 14 1.84 -3.00 -3.91
C GLU A 14 2.22 -4.48 -3.92
N VAL A 15 3.52 -4.78 -3.85
CA VAL A 15 4.00 -6.18 -3.84
C VAL A 15 3.60 -6.90 -2.56
N LEU A 16 3.70 -6.23 -1.41
CA LEU A 16 3.30 -6.82 -0.13
C LEU A 16 1.80 -7.12 -0.08
N LEU A 17 0.95 -6.20 -0.56
CA LEU A 17 -0.50 -6.38 -0.57
C LEU A 17 -0.89 -7.49 -1.54
N ASP A 18 -0.32 -7.51 -2.75
CA ASP A 18 -0.57 -8.59 -3.71
C ASP A 18 -0.22 -9.97 -3.13
N LYS A 19 0.94 -10.07 -2.49
CA LYS A 19 1.38 -11.32 -1.85
C LYS A 19 0.45 -11.69 -0.69
N ALA A 20 0.12 -10.73 0.17
CA ALA A 20 -0.73 -10.96 1.33
C ALA A 20 -2.13 -11.40 0.92
N LEU A 21 -2.72 -10.81 -0.13
CA LEU A 21 -4.03 -11.23 -0.66
C LEU A 21 -4.00 -12.62 -1.28
N LYS A 22 -2.87 -13.04 -1.85
CA LYS A 22 -2.69 -14.40 -2.40
C LYS A 22 -2.52 -15.45 -1.30
N GLU A 23 -1.82 -15.12 -0.22
CA GLU A 23 -1.62 -16.00 0.93
C GLU A 23 -2.86 -16.05 1.84
N ASP A 24 -3.49 -14.90 2.08
CA ASP A 24 -4.63 -14.74 2.96
C ASP A 24 -5.60 -13.66 2.40
N PRO A 25 -6.58 -14.06 1.59
CA PRO A 25 -7.47 -13.13 0.90
C PRO A 25 -8.44 -12.37 1.83
N GLU A 26 -8.67 -12.85 3.06
CA GLU A 26 -9.60 -12.23 4.02
C GLU A 26 -8.91 -11.29 5.02
N GLY A 27 -7.68 -11.59 5.43
CA GLY A 27 -6.92 -10.85 6.46
C GLY A 27 -5.61 -10.20 5.97
N GLY A 28 -5.11 -10.59 4.80
CA GLY A 28 -3.87 -10.05 4.23
C GLY A 28 -3.94 -8.55 3.91
N HIS A 29 -5.14 -8.06 3.56
CA HIS A 29 -5.40 -6.64 3.31
C HIS A 29 -5.19 -5.78 4.57
N ASP A 30 -5.80 -6.15 5.70
CA ASP A 30 -5.75 -5.40 6.95
C ASP A 30 -4.33 -5.38 7.55
N SER A 31 -3.64 -6.53 7.50
CA SER A 31 -2.25 -6.63 7.96
C SER A 31 -1.34 -5.67 7.19
N THR A 32 -1.44 -5.68 5.87
CA THR A 32 -0.63 -4.81 5.01
C THR A 32 -0.99 -3.34 5.16
N TYR A 33 -2.28 -3.03 5.32
CA TYR A 33 -2.74 -1.65 5.55
C TYR A 33 -2.21 -1.08 6.86
N HIS A 34 -2.19 -1.87 7.93
CA HIS A 34 -1.70 -1.44 9.23
C HIS A 34 -0.20 -1.10 9.18
N ASP A 35 0.60 -1.95 8.53
CA ASP A 35 2.03 -1.71 8.34
C ASP A 35 2.29 -0.48 7.46
N PHE A 36 1.57 -0.37 6.34
CA PHE A 36 1.57 0.82 5.46
C PHE A 36 1.25 2.10 6.21
N LYS A 37 0.22 2.09 7.07
CA LYS A 37 -0.18 3.25 7.86
C LYS A 37 0.93 3.70 8.81
N ARG A 38 1.64 2.78 9.44
CA ARG A 38 2.80 3.10 10.28
C ARG A 38 3.91 3.73 9.44
N GLU A 39 4.31 3.09 8.34
CA GLU A 39 5.40 3.59 7.50
C GLU A 39 5.08 4.95 6.86
N CYS A 40 3.83 5.17 6.44
CA CYS A 40 3.37 6.49 6.00
C CYS A 40 3.46 7.55 7.10
N SER A 41 3.04 7.22 8.32
CA SER A 41 3.10 8.15 9.46
C SER A 41 4.54 8.53 9.83
N ASP A 42 5.46 7.55 9.82
CA ASP A 42 6.89 7.78 10.10
C ASP A 42 7.57 8.68 9.05
N ASN A 43 7.05 8.69 7.81
CA ASN A 43 7.54 9.57 6.74
C ASN A 43 6.73 10.89 6.62
N GLY A 44 5.82 11.17 7.57
CA GLY A 44 5.00 12.39 7.58
C GLY A 44 3.84 12.41 6.59
N TYR A 45 3.52 11.27 5.97
CA TYR A 45 2.37 11.09 5.09
C TYR A 45 1.13 10.72 5.91
N VAL A 46 0.40 11.72 6.40
CA VAL A 46 -0.79 11.54 7.26
C VAL A 46 -2.06 12.06 6.60
N GLY A 47 -3.21 11.64 7.12
CA GLY A 47 -4.52 12.13 6.69
C GLY A 47 -4.87 11.75 5.24
N GLU A 48 -5.23 12.74 4.43
CA GLU A 48 -5.69 12.51 3.06
C GLU A 48 -4.58 11.95 2.15
N LEU A 49 -3.33 12.38 2.34
CA LEU A 49 -2.21 11.92 1.52
C LEU A 49 -1.96 10.42 1.69
N GLN A 50 -2.10 9.93 2.93
CA GLN A 50 -2.02 8.50 3.27
C GLN A 50 -3.14 7.72 2.56
N GLN A 51 -4.37 8.23 2.58
CA GLN A 51 -5.49 7.58 1.90
C GLN A 51 -5.28 7.54 0.38
N GLN A 52 -4.82 8.63 -0.23
CA GLN A 52 -4.52 8.67 -1.67
C GLN A 52 -3.44 7.67 -2.07
N MET A 53 -2.41 7.50 -1.23
CA MET A 53 -1.36 6.51 -1.43
C MET A 53 -1.91 5.09 -1.34
N TRP A 54 -2.71 4.79 -0.32
CA TRP A 54 -3.34 3.49 -0.15
C TRP A 54 -4.26 3.12 -1.33
N GLN A 55 -5.12 4.05 -1.75
CA GLN A 55 -5.99 3.85 -2.90
C GLN A 55 -5.21 3.59 -4.19
N SER A 56 -4.03 4.20 -4.34
CA SER A 56 -3.15 3.92 -5.48
C SER A 56 -2.59 2.50 -5.44
N ILE A 57 -2.19 2.02 -4.25
CA ILE A 57 -1.70 0.65 -4.02
C ILE A 57 -2.80 -0.36 -4.36
N VAL A 58 -3.97 -0.22 -3.74
CA VAL A 58 -5.12 -1.13 -3.94
C VAL A 58 -5.51 -1.21 -5.41
N LYS A 59 -5.60 -0.07 -6.11
CA LYS A 59 -5.92 -0.04 -7.55
C LYS A 59 -4.89 -0.79 -8.40
N ARG A 60 -3.59 -0.65 -8.09
CA ARG A 60 -2.53 -1.36 -8.84
C ARG A 60 -2.63 -2.87 -8.64
N VAL A 61 -2.86 -3.30 -7.41
CA VAL A 61 -3.04 -4.72 -7.08
C VAL A 61 -4.31 -5.31 -7.72
N ASP A 62 -5.42 -4.57 -7.74
CA ASP A 62 -6.64 -4.98 -8.45
C ASP A 62 -6.40 -5.14 -9.97
N ILE A 63 -5.69 -4.19 -10.61
CA ILE A 63 -5.32 -4.29 -12.02
C ILE A 63 -4.43 -5.51 -12.29
N ASN A 64 -3.46 -5.78 -11.42
CA ASN A 64 -2.54 -6.90 -11.57
C ASN A 64 -3.23 -8.26 -11.36
N ASN A 65 -4.21 -8.36 -10.45
CA ASN A 65 -4.95 -9.60 -10.20
C ASN A 65 -6.07 -9.88 -11.22
N ARG A 66 -6.51 -8.87 -12.00
CA ARG A 66 -7.47 -9.07 -13.11
C ARG A 66 -6.82 -9.57 -14.41
N LYS A 67 -5.50 -9.57 -14.51
CA LYS A 67 -4.74 -10.07 -15.67
C LYS A 67 -4.43 -11.55 -15.52
#